data_AF-A0A6I1ZT51-F1
#
_entry.id   AF-A0A6I1ZT51-F1
#
_cell.length_a   1.000
_cell.length_b   1.000
_cell.length_c   1.000
_cell.angle_alpha   90.00
_cell.angle_beta   90.00
_cell.angle_gamma   90.00
#
_symmetry.space_group_name_H-M   'P 1'
#
loop_
_entity.id
_entity.type
_entity.pdbx_description
1 polymer ?
#
loop_
_entity_poly.entity_id
_entity_poly.type
_entity_poly.pdbx_seq_one_letter_code
_entity_poly.pdbx_strand_id
1 'polypeptide(L)'
;MTAAPLSRKEVFQRFPWLRDRGRPMVISTDIDGLLSAAFLHHHLGWQVAGYYDSATLWLSTMTDKQRARLIWIDLDICRPGCPALGHLLLTLTGAAPAALSCVCNANLLAGIGADSFTNKYPFSTVLLLLWLHEVPLRRDLMARLLVLHADSSWINYQHYGDNCRSWRQRLPGYDWRWLFNQVDSERFEERMRDQLYPRLERLGACNSQGQTSSQHLGLKGSQLRFNPDWDEDVILSVYSLAGTYLKWSPPQAPAIANRIEGHRTTASLDSLTSKDFPENLIRSGVFSYAIISRDTINFTCLDWQI
;
A
#
# COMPACT_ATOMS: atom_id res chain seq x y z
N MET A 1 -24.08 12.92 4.33
CA MET A 1 -24.34 12.07 3.14
C MET A 1 -23.58 10.78 3.30
N THR A 2 -24.22 9.62 3.15
CA THR A 2 -23.53 8.32 3.17
C THR A 2 -22.68 8.18 1.92
N ALA A 3 -21.45 7.72 2.08
CA ALA A 3 -20.55 7.48 0.97
C ALA A 3 -21.09 6.39 0.02
N ALA A 4 -20.95 6.58 -1.29
CA ALA A 4 -21.37 5.58 -2.27
C ALA A 4 -20.50 4.31 -2.15
N PRO A 5 -21.11 3.11 -2.10
CA PRO A 5 -20.38 1.86 -2.04
C PRO A 5 -19.64 1.57 -3.35
N LEU A 6 -18.43 1.04 -3.25
CA LEU A 6 -17.65 0.51 -4.38
C LEU A 6 -18.09 -0.92 -4.69
N SER A 7 -18.10 -1.26 -5.98
CA SER A 7 -18.41 -2.60 -6.46
C SER A 7 -17.13 -3.34 -6.88
N ARG A 8 -16.83 -4.46 -6.23
CA ARG A 8 -15.70 -5.33 -6.65
C ARG A 8 -15.81 -5.76 -8.09
N LYS A 9 -17.03 -6.05 -8.56
CA LYS A 9 -17.29 -6.44 -9.95
C LYS A 9 -16.85 -5.34 -10.91
N GLU A 10 -17.18 -4.08 -10.62
CA GLU A 10 -16.77 -2.94 -11.44
C GLU A 10 -15.26 -2.73 -11.39
N VAL A 11 -14.65 -2.86 -10.20
CA VAL A 11 -13.18 -2.78 -10.07
C VAL A 11 -12.50 -3.86 -10.92
N PHE A 12 -12.94 -5.11 -10.84
CA PHE A 12 -12.38 -6.20 -11.66
C PHE A 12 -12.70 -6.13 -13.15
N GLN A 13 -13.75 -5.41 -13.55
CA GLN A 13 -14.02 -5.10 -14.95
C GLN A 13 -13.07 -4.04 -15.47
N ARG A 14 -12.80 -3.00 -14.67
CA ARG A 14 -11.87 -1.93 -15.04
C ARG A 14 -10.40 -2.36 -14.98
N PHE A 15 -10.05 -3.22 -14.03
CA PHE A 15 -8.70 -3.71 -13.78
C PHE A 15 -8.66 -5.25 -13.81
N PRO A 16 -8.84 -5.87 -14.99
CA PRO A 16 -8.92 -7.32 -15.10
C PRO A 16 -7.63 -8.03 -14.64
N TRP A 17 -6.49 -7.37 -14.76
CA TRP A 17 -5.18 -7.89 -14.33
C TRP A 17 -5.11 -8.22 -12.84
N LEU A 18 -5.99 -7.67 -11.98
CA LEU A 18 -6.09 -8.05 -10.57
C LEU A 18 -6.46 -9.53 -10.38
N ARG A 19 -7.02 -10.19 -11.40
CA ARG A 19 -7.37 -11.63 -11.37
C ARG A 19 -6.40 -12.51 -12.13
N ASP A 20 -5.41 -11.92 -12.80
CA ASP A 20 -4.38 -12.70 -13.49
C ASP A 20 -3.63 -13.57 -12.49
N ARG A 21 -3.12 -14.71 -12.95
CA ARG A 21 -2.22 -15.56 -12.17
C ARG A 21 -0.77 -15.40 -12.61
N GLY A 22 0.16 -15.63 -11.69
CA GLY A 22 1.60 -15.68 -12.00
C GLY A 22 2.16 -14.39 -12.59
N ARG A 23 1.66 -13.23 -12.15
CA ARG A 23 2.21 -11.93 -12.58
C ARG A 23 3.51 -11.64 -11.84
N PRO A 24 4.52 -11.05 -12.51
CA PRO A 24 5.63 -10.42 -11.81
C PRO A 24 5.16 -9.13 -11.15
N MET A 25 5.63 -8.84 -9.94
CA MET A 25 5.28 -7.63 -9.20
C MET A 25 6.50 -6.92 -8.61
N VAL A 26 6.47 -5.58 -8.62
CA VAL A 26 7.33 -4.75 -7.78
C VAL A 26 6.51 -4.26 -6.60
N ILE A 27 7.08 -4.32 -5.40
CA ILE A 27 6.40 -3.95 -4.17
C ILE A 27 7.11 -2.80 -3.45
N SER A 28 6.38 -2.08 -2.59
CA SER A 28 6.99 -1.10 -1.69
C SER A 28 7.94 -1.76 -0.68
N THR A 29 8.85 -0.97 -0.12
CA THR A 29 9.88 -1.44 0.83
C THR A 29 9.44 -1.37 2.30
N ASP A 30 8.16 -1.67 2.56
CA ASP A 30 7.61 -1.71 3.92
C ASP A 30 6.79 -2.98 4.19
N ILE A 31 6.22 -3.07 5.39
CA ILE A 31 5.43 -4.23 5.80
C ILE A 31 4.15 -4.40 4.98
N ASP A 32 3.53 -3.33 4.49
CA ASP A 32 2.31 -3.42 3.69
C ASP A 32 2.60 -4.01 2.31
N GLY A 33 3.70 -3.57 1.68
CA GLY A 33 4.24 -4.18 0.47
C GLY A 33 4.51 -5.67 0.64
N LEU A 34 5.18 -6.07 1.72
CA LEU A 34 5.49 -7.47 2.01
C LEU A 34 4.24 -8.32 2.29
N LEU A 35 3.28 -7.83 3.08
CA LEU A 35 2.03 -8.55 3.35
C LEU A 35 1.16 -8.66 2.10
N SER A 36 1.12 -7.61 1.27
CA SER A 36 0.44 -7.61 -0.02
C SER A 36 1.08 -8.62 -1.00
N ALA A 37 2.42 -8.71 -1.02
CA ALA A 37 3.15 -9.71 -1.79
C ALA A 37 2.82 -11.15 -1.34
N ALA A 38 2.84 -11.40 -0.03
CA ALA A 38 2.49 -12.70 0.54
C ALA A 38 1.05 -13.11 0.18
N PHE A 39 0.10 -12.16 0.27
CA PHE A 39 -1.28 -12.37 -0.14
C PHE A 39 -1.40 -12.77 -1.62
N LEU A 40 -0.84 -11.97 -2.52
CA LEU A 40 -0.94 -12.15 -3.97
C LEU A 40 -0.19 -13.41 -4.43
N HIS A 41 0.95 -13.73 -3.83
CA HIS A 41 1.63 -14.99 -4.08
C HIS A 41 0.79 -16.18 -3.68
N HIS A 42 0.27 -16.20 -2.45
CA HIS A 42 -0.48 -17.33 -1.94
C HIS A 42 -1.77 -17.59 -2.73
N HIS A 43 -2.51 -16.54 -3.09
CA HIS A 43 -3.82 -16.69 -3.73
C HIS A 43 -3.78 -16.70 -5.26
N LEU A 44 -2.78 -16.05 -5.89
CA LEU A 44 -2.70 -15.89 -7.35
C LEU A 44 -1.38 -16.38 -7.96
N GLY A 45 -0.42 -16.81 -7.14
CA GLY A 45 0.89 -17.30 -7.58
C GLY A 45 1.82 -16.21 -8.12
N TRP A 46 1.57 -14.94 -7.79
CA TRP A 46 2.40 -13.82 -8.24
C TRP A 46 3.82 -13.90 -7.68
N GLN A 47 4.81 -13.34 -8.38
CA GLN A 47 6.22 -13.44 -8.02
C GLN A 47 6.81 -12.04 -7.84
N VAL A 48 7.51 -11.81 -6.73
CA VAL A 48 8.23 -10.56 -6.52
C VAL A 48 9.38 -10.52 -7.52
N ALA A 49 9.41 -9.48 -8.35
CA ALA A 49 10.44 -9.22 -9.34
C ALA A 49 11.37 -8.07 -8.91
N GLY A 50 11.00 -7.31 -7.88
CA GLY A 50 11.80 -6.22 -7.36
C GLY A 50 11.08 -5.39 -6.29
N TYR A 51 11.70 -4.29 -5.90
CA TYR A 51 11.27 -3.41 -4.84
C TYR A 51 11.43 -1.94 -5.25
N TYR A 52 10.60 -1.05 -4.70
CA TYR A 52 10.69 0.39 -4.93
C TYR A 52 10.34 1.18 -3.66
N ASP A 53 11.23 2.08 -3.23
CA ASP A 53 11.06 2.87 -1.99
C ASP A 53 10.57 4.31 -2.25
N SER A 54 10.00 4.57 -3.43
CA SER A 54 9.70 5.91 -3.95
C SER A 54 10.91 6.76 -4.35
N ALA A 55 12.13 6.23 -4.34
CA ALA A 55 13.33 6.90 -4.84
C ALA A 55 14.21 5.97 -5.68
N THR A 56 14.48 4.76 -5.20
CA THR A 56 15.36 3.76 -5.79
C THR A 56 14.54 2.52 -6.16
N LEU A 57 14.80 2.01 -7.36
CA LEU A 57 14.17 0.81 -7.91
C LEU A 57 15.20 -0.33 -7.96
N TRP A 58 14.92 -1.43 -7.26
CA TRP A 58 15.72 -2.66 -7.28
C TRP A 58 14.97 -3.73 -8.07
N LEU A 59 15.63 -4.36 -9.04
CA LEU A 59 14.99 -5.32 -9.93
C LEU A 59 15.86 -6.55 -10.16
N SER A 60 15.20 -7.69 -10.21
CA SER A 60 15.78 -8.92 -10.75
C SER A 60 15.96 -8.85 -12.26
N THR A 61 16.78 -9.78 -12.78
CA THR A 61 16.82 -10.03 -14.21
C THR A 61 15.46 -10.52 -14.69
N MET A 62 14.94 -9.87 -15.72
CA MET A 62 13.64 -10.21 -16.30
C MET A 62 13.69 -10.10 -17.82
N THR A 63 12.96 -10.99 -18.48
CA THR A 63 12.72 -10.91 -19.93
C THR A 63 11.79 -9.75 -20.27
N ASP A 64 11.83 -9.26 -21.50
CA ASP A 64 10.93 -8.20 -21.99
C ASP A 64 9.45 -8.58 -21.79
N LYS A 65 9.12 -9.88 -21.95
CA LYS A 65 7.78 -10.41 -21.70
C LYS A 65 7.35 -10.30 -20.24
N GLN A 66 8.28 -10.49 -19.29
CA GLN A 66 8.00 -10.31 -17.87
C GLN A 66 7.86 -8.82 -17.54
N ARG A 67 8.75 -7.97 -18.08
CA ARG A 67 8.72 -6.51 -17.91
C ARG A 67 7.40 -5.90 -18.37
N ALA A 68 6.92 -6.27 -19.56
CA ALA A 68 5.64 -5.81 -20.10
C ALA A 68 4.40 -6.27 -19.30
N ARG A 69 4.57 -7.23 -18.37
CA ARG A 69 3.52 -7.77 -17.50
C ARG A 69 3.69 -7.37 -16.04
N LEU A 70 4.69 -6.54 -15.73
CA LEU A 70 4.99 -6.10 -14.37
C LEU A 70 3.81 -5.32 -13.78
N ILE A 71 3.49 -5.60 -12.52
CA ILE A 71 2.48 -4.87 -11.75
C ILE A 71 3.17 -4.22 -10.55
N TRP A 72 2.76 -3.00 -10.20
CA TRP A 72 3.28 -2.27 -9.06
C TRP A 72 2.28 -2.38 -7.90
N ILE A 73 2.69 -2.93 -6.76
CA ILE A 73 1.80 -3.21 -5.62
C ILE A 73 2.22 -2.40 -4.41
N ASP A 74 1.22 -1.79 -3.76
CA ASP A 74 1.42 -0.79 -2.71
C ASP A 74 2.22 0.43 -3.21
N LEU A 75 2.01 0.77 -4.48
CA LEU A 75 2.77 1.78 -5.20
C LEU A 75 1.85 2.47 -6.20
N ASP A 76 2.02 3.79 -6.35
CA ASP A 76 1.27 4.60 -7.31
C ASP A 76 2.17 5.07 -8.45
N ILE A 77 2.41 4.18 -9.42
CA ILE A 77 3.22 4.47 -10.61
C ILE A 77 2.38 5.19 -11.65
N CYS A 78 2.81 6.38 -12.02
CA CYS A 78 2.04 7.33 -12.81
C CYS A 78 2.55 7.39 -14.27
N ARG A 79 2.93 6.22 -14.81
CA ARG A 79 3.40 6.06 -16.20
C ARG A 79 2.36 5.28 -17.01
N PRO A 80 1.99 5.76 -18.22
CA PRO A 80 1.12 5.00 -19.11
C PRO A 80 1.68 3.59 -19.36
N GLY A 81 0.84 2.56 -19.18
CA GLY A 81 1.24 1.17 -19.38
C GLY A 81 1.90 0.49 -18.18
N CYS A 82 2.03 1.16 -17.03
CA CYS A 82 2.45 0.57 -15.76
C CYS A 82 1.24 0.35 -14.84
N PRO A 83 0.59 -0.83 -14.84
CA PRO A 83 -0.56 -1.04 -13.98
C PRO A 83 -0.11 -1.14 -12.52
N ALA A 84 -0.84 -0.47 -11.64
CA ALA A 84 -0.46 -0.31 -10.25
C ALA A 84 -1.65 -0.45 -9.32
N LEU A 85 -1.42 -0.93 -8.09
CA LEU A 85 -2.38 -0.98 -6.99
C LEU A 85 -1.80 -0.16 -5.83
N GLY A 86 -2.52 0.86 -5.40
CA GLY A 86 -2.07 1.75 -4.33
C GLY A 86 -3.22 2.51 -3.67
N HIS A 87 -2.87 3.49 -2.85
CA HIS A 87 -3.86 4.25 -2.08
C HIS A 87 -3.39 5.66 -1.71
N LEU A 88 -2.32 6.19 -2.31
CA LEU A 88 -1.91 7.57 -2.08
C LEU A 88 -2.87 8.54 -2.79
N LEU A 89 -2.83 9.82 -2.43
CA LEU A 89 -3.61 10.84 -3.12
C LEU A 89 -2.86 11.30 -4.39
N LEU A 90 -3.54 11.22 -5.53
CA LEU A 90 -2.93 11.47 -6.85
C LEU A 90 -3.54 12.65 -7.61
N THR A 91 -4.66 13.21 -7.13
CA THR A 91 -5.40 14.24 -7.86
C THR A 91 -5.76 15.39 -6.93
N LEU A 92 -5.89 16.60 -7.48
CA LEU A 92 -6.38 17.76 -6.73
C LEU A 92 -7.86 17.60 -6.38
N THR A 93 -8.63 17.08 -7.34
CA THR A 93 -10.08 16.83 -7.23
C THR A 93 -10.37 15.36 -7.49
N GLY A 94 -11.60 14.93 -7.21
CA GLY A 94 -12.01 13.52 -7.35
C GLY A 94 -11.97 12.93 -8.77
N ALA A 95 -11.70 13.71 -9.82
CA ALA A 95 -11.67 13.21 -11.19
C ALA A 95 -10.35 12.48 -11.50
N ALA A 96 -10.43 11.22 -11.90
CA ALA A 96 -9.26 10.45 -12.32
C ALA A 96 -8.88 10.80 -13.78
N PRO A 97 -7.65 11.30 -14.04
CA PRO A 97 -7.19 11.60 -15.39
C PRO A 97 -6.98 10.31 -16.20
N ALA A 98 -7.11 10.41 -17.54
CA ALA A 98 -6.97 9.27 -18.44
C ALA A 98 -5.59 8.58 -18.33
N ALA A 99 -4.55 9.35 -18.01
CA ALA A 99 -3.20 8.86 -17.81
C ALA A 99 -3.04 7.90 -16.61
N LEU A 100 -3.95 7.97 -15.62
CA LEU A 100 -4.00 7.06 -14.47
C LEU A 100 -5.02 5.93 -14.66
N SER A 101 -5.49 5.69 -15.90
CA SER A 101 -6.50 4.67 -16.20
C SER A 101 -6.08 3.24 -15.83
N CYS A 102 -4.77 2.96 -15.78
CA CYS A 102 -4.21 1.66 -15.38
C CYS A 102 -3.89 1.53 -13.88
N VAL A 103 -4.06 2.60 -13.11
CA VAL A 103 -3.79 2.65 -11.67
C VAL A 103 -5.08 2.35 -10.90
N CYS A 104 -5.13 1.20 -10.25
CA CYS A 104 -6.19 0.83 -9.31
C CYS A 104 -5.86 1.44 -7.94
N ASN A 105 -6.37 2.64 -7.67
CA ASN A 105 -6.10 3.34 -6.42
C ASN A 105 -7.40 3.57 -5.62
N ALA A 106 -7.38 3.30 -4.31
CA ALA A 106 -8.57 3.42 -3.46
C ALA A 106 -9.22 4.82 -3.52
N ASN A 107 -8.43 5.89 -3.42
CA ASN A 107 -8.93 7.26 -3.48
C ASN A 107 -9.47 7.61 -4.87
N LEU A 108 -8.79 7.18 -5.94
CA LEU A 108 -9.27 7.37 -7.31
C LEU A 108 -10.61 6.65 -7.54
N LEU A 109 -10.77 5.43 -7.02
CA LEU A 109 -12.03 4.69 -7.09
C LEU A 109 -13.16 5.40 -6.35
N ALA A 110 -12.85 6.05 -5.23
CA ALA A 110 -13.81 6.77 -4.41
C ALA A 110 -14.06 8.22 -4.85
N GLY A 111 -13.33 8.71 -5.85
CA GLY A 111 -13.38 10.10 -6.31
C GLY A 111 -12.89 11.09 -5.26
N ILE A 112 -11.80 10.77 -4.56
CA ILE A 112 -11.25 11.57 -3.46
C ILE A 112 -9.90 12.17 -3.90
N GLY A 113 -9.82 13.49 -3.88
CA GLY A 113 -8.62 14.27 -4.18
C GLY A 113 -8.10 15.03 -2.96
N ALA A 114 -7.11 15.90 -3.20
CA ALA A 114 -6.52 16.76 -2.18
C ALA A 114 -7.55 17.74 -1.57
N ASP A 115 -8.55 18.18 -2.34
CA ASP A 115 -9.68 19.00 -1.89
C ASP A 115 -10.48 18.38 -0.73
N SER A 116 -10.38 17.06 -0.57
CA SER A 116 -11.08 16.24 0.41
C SER A 116 -10.10 15.37 1.19
N PHE A 117 -8.88 15.88 1.43
CA PHE A 117 -7.76 15.16 2.05
C PHE A 117 -8.10 14.35 3.31
N THR A 118 -8.97 14.89 4.18
CA THR A 118 -9.39 14.21 5.43
C THR A 118 -10.22 12.95 5.19
N ASN A 119 -10.72 12.75 3.98
CA ASN A 119 -11.50 11.58 3.56
C ASN A 119 -10.64 10.51 2.88
N LYS A 120 -9.31 10.71 2.76
CA LYS A 120 -8.42 9.74 2.10
C LYS A 120 -8.53 8.34 2.72
N TYR A 121 -8.21 7.32 1.94
CA TYR A 121 -8.19 5.93 2.37
C TYR A 121 -7.28 5.77 3.61
N PRO A 122 -7.82 5.30 4.76
CA PRO A 122 -7.10 5.27 6.02
C PRO A 122 -6.50 3.89 6.36
N PHE A 123 -6.54 2.95 5.41
CA PHE A 123 -6.12 1.57 5.62
C PHE A 123 -5.00 1.20 4.65
N SER A 124 -4.38 0.05 4.88
CA SER A 124 -3.33 -0.53 4.05
C SER A 124 -3.81 -1.15 2.73
N THR A 125 -2.91 -1.28 1.77
CA THR A 125 -3.11 -2.02 0.52
C THR A 125 -3.49 -3.47 0.78
N VAL A 126 -2.90 -4.14 1.78
CA VAL A 126 -3.29 -5.52 2.13
C VAL A 126 -4.76 -5.60 2.58
N LEU A 127 -5.29 -4.60 3.28
CA LEU A 127 -6.71 -4.58 3.66
C LEU A 127 -7.62 -4.34 2.45
N LEU A 128 -7.18 -3.54 1.47
CA LEU A 128 -7.89 -3.41 0.19
C LEU A 128 -7.92 -4.74 -0.57
N LEU A 129 -6.82 -5.49 -0.60
CA LEU A 129 -6.73 -6.81 -1.22
C LEU A 129 -7.67 -7.84 -0.56
N LEU A 130 -7.73 -7.90 0.77
CA LEU A 130 -8.66 -8.76 1.50
C LEU A 130 -10.11 -8.47 1.10
N TRP A 131 -10.46 -7.19 0.96
CA TRP A 131 -11.77 -6.80 0.47
C TRP A 131 -11.97 -7.22 -0.99
N LEU A 132 -11.07 -6.83 -1.91
CA LEU A 132 -11.20 -7.09 -3.34
C LEU A 132 -11.44 -8.57 -3.66
N HIS A 133 -10.69 -9.45 -3.00
CA HIS A 133 -10.70 -10.89 -3.25
C HIS A 133 -11.62 -11.68 -2.31
N GLU A 134 -12.35 -11.01 -1.42
CA GLU A 134 -13.25 -11.64 -0.46
C GLU A 134 -12.57 -12.73 0.40
N VAL A 135 -11.30 -12.53 0.74
CA VAL A 135 -10.54 -13.50 1.54
C VAL A 135 -10.70 -13.15 3.01
N PRO A 136 -11.45 -13.93 3.80
CA PRO A 136 -11.58 -13.65 5.22
C PRO A 136 -10.24 -13.86 5.93
N LEU A 137 -9.87 -12.90 6.78
CA LEU A 137 -8.73 -13.08 7.67
C LEU A 137 -9.02 -14.19 8.68
N ARG A 138 -8.00 -15.02 8.96
CA ARG A 138 -8.09 -16.03 10.03
C ARG A 138 -8.44 -15.36 11.36
N ARG A 139 -9.33 -16.00 12.13
CA ARG A 139 -9.70 -15.54 13.49
C ARG A 139 -8.62 -15.86 14.51
N ASP A 140 -7.45 -15.25 14.31
CA ASP A 140 -6.28 -15.35 15.15
C ASP A 140 -5.82 -13.96 15.57
N LEU A 141 -5.38 -13.82 16.83
CA LEU A 141 -5.01 -12.53 17.37
C LEU A 141 -3.79 -11.95 16.63
N MET A 142 -2.74 -12.75 16.41
CA MET A 142 -1.53 -12.27 15.75
C MET A 142 -1.76 -11.95 14.28
N ALA A 143 -2.55 -12.76 13.56
CA ALA A 143 -3.00 -12.44 12.22
C ALA A 143 -3.67 -11.06 12.18
N ARG A 144 -4.61 -10.82 13.10
CA ARG A 144 -5.35 -9.57 13.22
C ARG A 144 -4.45 -8.38 13.56
N LEU A 145 -3.54 -8.52 14.52
CA LEU A 145 -2.58 -7.46 14.88
C LEU A 145 -1.67 -7.13 13.69
N LEU A 146 -1.18 -8.13 12.96
CA LEU A 146 -0.23 -7.97 11.86
C LEU A 146 -0.82 -7.17 10.68
N VAL A 147 -2.00 -7.55 10.16
CA VAL A 147 -2.62 -6.78 9.06
C VAL A 147 -3.15 -5.41 9.50
N LEU A 148 -3.56 -5.24 10.76
CA LEU A 148 -3.98 -3.94 11.28
C LEU A 148 -2.78 -3.01 11.57
N HIS A 149 -1.59 -3.56 11.75
CA HIS A 149 -0.36 -2.81 11.89
C HIS A 149 0.12 -2.19 10.56
N ALA A 150 -0.14 -2.87 9.43
CA ALA A 150 0.16 -2.35 8.10
C ALA A 150 -0.49 -0.97 7.87
N ASP A 151 0.32 -0.05 7.33
CA ASP A 151 0.04 1.38 7.18
C ASP A 151 -0.58 2.05 8.43
N SER A 152 -0.24 1.55 9.62
CA SER A 152 -0.79 2.02 10.91
C SER A 152 -2.33 2.05 10.95
N SER A 153 -3.00 1.14 10.21
CA SER A 153 -4.46 1.10 10.06
C SER A 153 -5.22 1.13 11.39
N TRP A 154 -4.68 0.52 12.44
CA TRP A 154 -5.28 0.54 13.78
C TRP A 154 -5.21 1.92 14.47
N ILE A 155 -4.10 2.65 14.31
CA ILE A 155 -3.94 4.01 14.84
C ILE A 155 -4.85 4.95 14.05
N ASN A 156 -4.90 4.79 12.73
CA ASN A 156 -5.82 5.55 11.87
C ASN A 156 -7.29 5.32 12.29
N TYR A 157 -7.64 4.10 12.68
CA TYR A 157 -8.98 3.79 13.17
C TYR A 157 -9.35 4.53 14.46
N GLN A 158 -8.41 4.69 15.38
CA GLN A 158 -8.61 5.44 16.62
C GLN A 158 -8.80 6.93 16.34
N HIS A 159 -7.88 7.54 15.57
CA HIS A 159 -7.88 9.00 15.33
C HIS A 159 -8.89 9.47 14.30
N TYR A 160 -9.19 8.65 13.30
CA TYR A 160 -10.03 9.01 12.16
C TYR A 160 -11.26 8.11 12.09
N GLY A 161 -11.88 7.81 13.24
CA GLY A 161 -12.97 6.85 13.37
C GLY A 161 -14.15 7.10 12.43
N ASP A 162 -14.52 8.36 12.18
CA ASP A 162 -15.57 8.72 11.22
C ASP A 162 -15.17 8.41 9.77
N ASN A 163 -13.95 8.77 9.37
CA ASN A 163 -13.44 8.45 8.04
C ASN A 163 -13.34 6.93 7.86
N CYS A 164 -12.84 6.21 8.86
CA CYS A 164 -12.78 4.74 8.85
C CYS A 164 -14.18 4.10 8.80
N ARG A 165 -15.18 4.65 9.50
CA ARG A 165 -16.59 4.24 9.36
C ARG A 165 -17.09 4.44 7.94
N SER A 166 -16.83 5.60 7.34
CA SER A 166 -17.21 5.93 5.96
C SER A 166 -16.59 4.93 4.96
N TRP A 167 -15.29 4.63 5.07
CA TRP A 167 -14.63 3.68 4.19
C TRP A 167 -15.12 2.24 4.34
N ARG A 168 -15.47 1.79 5.55
CA ARG A 168 -16.10 0.47 5.74
C ARG A 168 -17.47 0.38 5.07
N GLN A 169 -18.22 1.49 4.98
CA GLN A 169 -19.46 1.54 4.21
C GLN A 169 -19.18 1.56 2.70
N ARG A 170 -18.10 2.23 2.26
CA ARG A 170 -17.63 2.21 0.86
C ARG A 170 -17.16 0.83 0.40
N LEU A 171 -16.68 -0.01 1.30
CA LEU A 171 -16.15 -1.34 1.00
C LEU A 171 -17.08 -2.44 1.54
N PRO A 172 -18.30 -2.62 1.03
CA PRO A 172 -19.25 -3.57 1.59
C PRO A 172 -18.81 -5.03 1.40
N GLY A 173 -19.45 -5.94 2.14
CA GLY A 173 -19.28 -7.38 1.94
C GLY A 173 -17.99 -7.98 2.54
N TYR A 174 -17.35 -7.31 3.49
CA TYR A 174 -16.24 -7.85 4.29
C TYR A 174 -16.51 -7.65 5.78
N ASP A 175 -16.03 -8.55 6.64
CA ASP A 175 -16.28 -8.53 8.09
C ASP A 175 -15.39 -7.49 8.82
N TRP A 176 -15.54 -6.22 8.44
CA TRP A 176 -14.85 -5.11 9.07
C TRP A 176 -15.24 -4.93 10.54
N ARG A 177 -16.44 -5.39 10.91
CA ARG A 177 -16.96 -5.27 12.27
C ARG A 177 -16.16 -6.14 13.21
N TRP A 178 -15.89 -7.38 12.84
CA TRP A 178 -14.97 -8.25 13.56
C TRP A 178 -13.53 -7.71 13.52
N LEU A 179 -13.04 -7.33 12.33
CA LEU A 179 -11.64 -6.91 12.17
C LEU A 179 -11.29 -5.69 13.04
N PHE A 180 -12.20 -4.72 13.17
CA PHE A 180 -11.97 -3.51 13.97
C PHE A 180 -12.61 -3.56 15.38
N ASN A 181 -13.13 -4.71 15.82
CA ASN A 181 -13.77 -4.85 17.12
C ASN A 181 -12.81 -4.54 18.29
N GLN A 182 -13.13 -3.53 19.11
CA GLN A 182 -12.29 -3.08 20.24
C GLN A 182 -10.89 -2.57 19.86
N VAL A 183 -10.64 -2.18 18.60
CA VAL A 183 -9.34 -1.56 18.21
C VAL A 183 -9.10 -0.25 18.96
N ASP A 184 -10.17 0.50 19.21
CA ASP A 184 -10.14 1.70 20.05
C ASP A 184 -10.32 1.31 21.53
N SER A 185 -9.28 0.71 22.11
CA SER A 185 -9.21 0.40 23.54
C SER A 185 -7.77 0.23 24.00
N GLU A 186 -7.50 0.60 25.26
CA GLU A 186 -6.21 0.36 25.91
C GLU A 186 -5.74 -1.10 25.80
N ARG A 187 -6.66 -2.06 26.00
CA ARG A 187 -6.37 -3.49 25.89
C ARG A 187 -5.87 -3.91 24.51
N PHE A 188 -6.33 -3.27 23.44
CA PHE A 188 -5.82 -3.55 22.09
C PHE A 188 -4.39 -3.05 21.93
N GLU A 189 -4.08 -1.89 22.51
CA GLU A 189 -2.73 -1.32 22.50
C GLU A 189 -1.75 -2.17 23.33
N GLU A 190 -2.18 -2.66 24.50
CA GLU A 190 -1.40 -3.63 25.29
C GLU A 190 -1.05 -4.87 24.44
N ARG A 191 -2.00 -5.38 23.65
CA ARG A 191 -1.74 -6.52 22.76
C ARG A 191 -0.74 -6.18 21.65
N MET A 192 -0.79 -4.98 21.08
CA MET A 192 0.22 -4.52 20.12
C MET A 192 1.60 -4.48 20.78
N ARG A 193 1.71 -3.81 21.93
CA ARG A 193 2.96 -3.63 22.71
C ARG A 193 3.54 -4.96 23.19
N ASP A 194 2.72 -5.87 23.68
CA ASP A 194 3.19 -7.06 24.39
C ASP A 194 3.29 -8.29 23.47
N GLN A 195 2.58 -8.28 22.34
CA GLN A 195 2.55 -9.44 21.43
C GLN A 195 3.20 -9.16 20.07
N LEU A 196 2.83 -8.07 19.39
CA LEU A 196 3.33 -7.83 18.04
C LEU A 196 4.72 -7.18 18.05
N TYR A 197 4.87 -6.05 18.74
CA TYR A 197 6.11 -5.26 18.70
C TYR A 197 7.36 -6.03 19.15
N PRO A 198 7.34 -6.85 20.23
CA PRO A 198 8.53 -7.60 20.64
C PRO A 198 8.92 -8.70 19.64
N ARG A 199 8.00 -9.11 18.76
CA ARG A 199 8.31 -10.02 17.66
C ARG A 199 8.93 -9.26 16.50
N LEU A 200 8.35 -8.13 16.10
CA LEU A 200 8.90 -7.30 15.03
C LEU A 200 10.30 -6.75 15.40
N GLU A 201 10.49 -6.27 16.63
CA GLU A 201 11.79 -5.78 17.12
C GLU A 201 12.87 -6.86 17.08
N ARG A 202 12.56 -8.09 17.52
CA ARG A 202 13.50 -9.22 17.47
C ARG A 202 13.90 -9.63 16.06
N LEU A 203 13.11 -9.25 15.06
CA LEU A 203 13.31 -9.57 13.66
C LEU A 203 13.98 -8.42 12.88
N GLY A 204 14.44 -7.37 13.56
CA GLY A 204 14.96 -6.16 12.88
C GLY A 204 13.89 -5.38 12.11
N ALA A 205 12.63 -5.77 12.26
CA ALA A 205 11.48 -5.26 11.51
C ALA A 205 10.94 -3.92 12.04
N CYS A 206 11.58 -3.33 13.05
CA CYS A 206 11.19 -2.06 13.68
C CYS A 206 12.37 -1.09 13.64
N ASN A 207 12.48 -0.27 12.60
CA ASN A 207 13.61 0.66 12.44
C ASN A 207 13.20 2.14 12.35
N SER A 208 11.90 2.45 12.39
CA SER A 208 11.42 3.82 12.45
C SER A 208 10.12 3.96 13.26
N GLN A 209 9.83 5.19 13.68
CA GLN A 209 8.60 5.52 14.39
C GLN A 209 7.69 6.36 13.49
N GLY A 210 6.41 6.01 13.45
CA GLY A 210 5.37 6.77 12.79
C GLY A 210 5.16 8.14 13.44
N GLN A 211 4.55 9.04 12.68
CA GLN A 211 4.29 10.43 13.10
C GLN A 211 3.19 10.52 14.16
N THR A 212 2.25 9.56 14.16
CA THR A 212 1.11 9.50 15.07
C THR A 212 1.30 8.43 16.14
N SER A 213 0.90 8.77 17.36
CA SER A 213 0.80 7.84 18.48
C SER A 213 -0.63 7.36 18.65
N SER A 214 -0.80 6.18 19.22
CA SER A 214 -2.10 5.65 19.62
C SER A 214 -2.76 6.47 20.73
N GLN A 215 -4.05 6.30 20.93
CA GLN A 215 -4.85 7.16 21.82
C GLN A 215 -4.69 6.83 23.32
N HIS A 216 -4.52 5.55 23.67
CA HIS A 216 -4.63 5.13 25.08
C HIS A 216 -3.27 5.03 25.79
N LEU A 217 -2.29 4.37 25.17
CA LEU A 217 -0.93 4.16 25.71
C LEU A 217 0.14 5.01 25.01
N GLY A 218 -0.22 5.81 24.00
CA GLY A 218 0.73 6.67 23.29
C GLY A 218 1.79 5.90 22.50
N LEU A 219 1.51 4.65 22.09
CA LEU A 219 2.40 3.85 21.26
C LEU A 219 2.56 4.51 19.90
N LYS A 220 3.78 4.79 19.48
CA LYS A 220 4.02 5.20 18.10
C LYS A 220 3.83 3.99 17.19
N GLY A 221 3.26 4.21 16.00
CA GLY A 221 3.19 3.17 14.97
C GLY A 221 4.61 2.79 14.58
N SER A 222 5.10 1.62 15.02
CA SER A 222 6.41 1.17 14.54
C SER A 222 6.34 1.00 13.03
N GLN A 223 7.24 1.62 12.29
CA GLN A 223 7.29 1.47 10.84
C GLN A 223 8.47 0.57 10.50
N LEU A 224 8.15 -0.49 9.76
CA LEU A 224 9.14 -1.31 9.08
C LEU A 224 9.44 -0.67 7.74
N ARG A 225 10.70 -0.30 7.53
CA ARG A 225 11.25 -0.09 6.19
C ARG A 225 12.43 -1.02 6.01
N PHE A 226 12.68 -1.53 4.83
CA PHE A 226 13.86 -2.36 4.57
C PHE A 226 14.60 -1.85 3.34
N ASN A 227 15.91 -2.00 3.33
CA ASN A 227 16.73 -1.80 2.15
C ASN A 227 17.00 -3.15 1.47
N PRO A 228 16.52 -3.36 0.24
CA PRO A 228 16.79 -4.58 -0.53
C PRO A 228 18.28 -4.92 -0.72
N ASP A 229 19.19 -3.97 -0.55
CA ASP A 229 20.64 -4.19 -0.67
C ASP A 229 21.24 -4.98 0.50
N TRP A 230 20.64 -4.94 1.70
CA TRP A 230 21.22 -5.58 2.90
C TRP A 230 20.23 -6.11 3.96
N ASP A 231 18.92 -5.84 3.84
CA ASP A 231 17.89 -6.25 4.80
C ASP A 231 17.08 -7.49 4.33
N GLU A 232 17.72 -8.43 3.62
CA GLU A 232 17.04 -9.66 3.15
C GLU A 232 16.50 -10.50 4.31
N ASP A 233 17.21 -10.52 5.43
CA ASP A 233 16.79 -11.20 6.67
C ASP A 233 15.51 -10.61 7.26
N VAL A 234 15.31 -9.29 7.18
CA VAL A 234 14.07 -8.61 7.58
C VAL A 234 12.92 -9.03 6.68
N ILE A 235 13.13 -9.08 5.36
CA ILE A 235 12.13 -9.52 4.37
C ILE A 235 11.68 -10.95 4.70
N LEU A 236 12.63 -11.87 4.85
CA LEU A 236 12.37 -13.27 5.17
C LEU A 236 11.66 -13.42 6.53
N SER A 237 11.99 -12.58 7.50
CA SER A 237 11.37 -12.57 8.82
C SER A 237 9.89 -12.16 8.78
N VAL A 238 9.55 -11.12 8.03
CA VAL A 238 8.14 -10.71 7.83
C VAL A 238 7.36 -11.78 7.09
N TYR A 239 7.95 -12.38 6.05
CA TYR A 239 7.37 -13.51 5.34
C TYR A 239 7.14 -14.73 6.24
N SER A 240 8.05 -15.00 7.17
CA SER A 240 7.87 -16.03 8.19
C SER A 240 6.69 -15.73 9.12
N LEU A 241 6.49 -14.47 9.52
CA LEU A 241 5.30 -14.06 10.29
C LEU A 241 4.00 -14.25 9.50
N ALA A 242 3.98 -13.87 8.22
CA ALA A 242 2.84 -14.09 7.33
C ALA A 242 2.51 -15.58 7.20
N GLY A 243 3.51 -16.43 6.91
CA GLY A 243 3.34 -17.88 6.85
C GLY A 243 2.87 -18.49 8.17
N THR A 244 3.39 -18.00 9.29
CA THR A 244 3.05 -18.52 10.61
C THR A 244 1.63 -18.17 11.04
N TYR A 245 1.27 -16.89 10.95
CA TYR A 245 0.02 -16.38 11.55
C TYR A 245 -1.13 -16.25 10.55
N LEU A 246 -0.84 -15.81 9.32
CA LEU A 246 -1.81 -15.66 8.23
C LEU A 246 -2.02 -16.95 7.44
N LYS A 247 -1.06 -17.90 7.52
CA LYS A 247 -1.04 -19.14 6.72
C LYS A 247 -0.94 -18.89 5.21
N TRP A 248 -0.38 -17.74 4.84
CA TRP A 248 -0.08 -17.42 3.46
C TRP A 248 1.32 -17.91 3.11
N SER A 249 1.44 -18.61 2.00
CA SER A 249 2.73 -18.96 1.42
C SER A 249 3.41 -17.67 0.95
N PRO A 250 4.55 -17.26 1.53
CA PRO A 250 5.24 -16.08 1.06
C PRO A 250 5.94 -16.36 -0.28
N PRO A 251 6.12 -15.35 -1.15
CA PRO A 251 6.98 -15.47 -2.32
C PRO A 251 8.45 -15.62 -1.92
N GLN A 252 9.27 -16.07 -2.86
CA GLN A 252 10.72 -15.98 -2.72
C GLN A 252 11.18 -14.53 -2.91
N ALA A 253 12.19 -14.12 -2.15
CA ALA A 253 12.89 -12.87 -2.42
C ALA A 253 13.61 -12.99 -3.78
N PRO A 254 13.48 -12.00 -4.68
CA PRO A 254 14.17 -12.02 -5.96
C PRO A 254 15.66 -11.75 -5.79
N ALA A 255 16.49 -12.41 -6.61
CA ALA A 255 17.88 -12.02 -6.77
C ALA A 255 17.95 -10.68 -7.53
N ILE A 256 18.36 -9.61 -6.85
CA ILE A 256 18.46 -8.28 -7.45
C ILE A 256 19.68 -8.22 -8.38
N ALA A 257 19.46 -7.78 -9.61
CA ALA A 257 20.48 -7.65 -10.65
C ALA A 257 20.72 -6.20 -11.06
N ASN A 258 19.72 -5.33 -10.90
CA ASN A 258 19.79 -3.94 -11.30
C ASN A 258 19.27 -3.04 -10.18
N ARG A 259 19.92 -1.89 -10.01
CA ARG A 259 19.51 -0.82 -9.09
C ARG A 259 19.51 0.49 -9.86
N ILE A 260 18.38 1.19 -9.84
CA ILE A 260 18.19 2.45 -10.56
C ILE A 260 17.85 3.51 -9.52
N GLU A 261 18.74 4.48 -9.38
CA GLU A 261 18.52 5.64 -8.50
C GLU A 261 17.67 6.69 -9.22
N GLY A 262 16.61 7.13 -8.55
CA GLY A 262 15.76 8.20 -9.01
C GLY A 262 16.05 9.50 -8.29
N HIS A 263 15.61 10.60 -8.89
CA HIS A 263 15.63 11.90 -8.25
C HIS A 263 14.25 12.19 -7.66
N ARG A 264 14.16 12.13 -6.33
CA ARG A 264 12.95 12.47 -5.58
C ARG A 264 12.95 13.95 -5.21
N THR A 265 11.86 14.63 -5.53
CA THR A 265 11.65 16.07 -5.29
C THR A 265 10.41 16.27 -4.43
N THR A 266 10.50 17.17 -3.47
CA THR A 266 9.37 17.69 -2.69
C THR A 266 9.06 19.10 -3.15
N ALA A 267 7.80 19.39 -3.42
CA ALA A 267 7.35 20.71 -3.87
C ALA A 267 6.03 21.11 -3.20
N SER A 268 5.75 22.42 -3.21
CA SER A 268 4.44 22.93 -2.83
C SER A 268 3.41 22.59 -3.91
N LEU A 269 2.24 22.12 -3.49
CA LEU A 269 1.14 21.80 -4.40
C LEU A 269 0.71 23.04 -5.21
N ASP A 270 0.66 24.21 -4.57
CA ASP A 270 0.32 25.49 -5.20
C ASP A 270 1.28 25.89 -6.33
N SER A 271 2.55 25.46 -6.24
CA SER A 271 3.53 25.70 -7.31
C SER A 271 3.31 24.83 -8.54
N LEU A 272 2.47 23.79 -8.43
CA LEU A 272 2.19 22.80 -9.46
C LEU A 272 0.71 22.77 -9.88
N THR A 273 -0.17 23.50 -9.17
CA THR A 273 -1.58 23.68 -9.52
C THR A 273 -1.71 24.46 -10.82
N SER A 274 -1.66 23.74 -11.93
CA SER A 274 -2.11 24.20 -13.24
C SER A 274 -3.46 23.56 -13.56
N LYS A 275 -4.16 24.07 -14.59
CA LYS A 275 -5.37 23.42 -15.11
C LYS A 275 -5.13 21.99 -15.61
N ASP A 276 -3.86 21.64 -15.88
CA ASP A 276 -3.45 20.38 -16.48
C ASP A 276 -2.79 19.43 -15.47
N PHE A 277 -3.03 19.61 -14.16
CA PHE A 277 -2.56 18.66 -13.15
C PHE A 277 -3.50 17.44 -13.07
N PRO A 278 -2.97 16.20 -13.00
CA PRO A 278 -1.55 15.82 -12.96
C PRO A 278 -0.94 15.50 -14.33
N GLU A 279 -1.65 15.72 -15.44
CA GLU A 279 -1.17 15.41 -16.80
C GLU A 279 0.19 16.02 -17.13
N ASN A 280 0.46 17.25 -16.67
CA ASN A 280 1.75 17.91 -16.88
C ASN A 280 2.92 17.16 -16.24
N LEU A 281 2.77 16.64 -15.01
CA LEU A 281 3.78 15.82 -14.33
C LEU A 281 4.01 14.51 -15.08
N ILE A 282 2.94 13.88 -15.55
CA ILE A 282 3.04 12.62 -16.28
C ILE A 282 3.75 12.83 -17.63
N ARG A 283 3.43 13.94 -18.32
CA ARG A 283 4.10 14.32 -19.59
C ARG A 283 5.57 14.70 -19.41
N SER A 284 5.95 15.27 -18.26
CA SER A 284 7.35 15.61 -17.97
C SER A 284 8.21 14.41 -17.58
N GLY A 285 7.63 13.21 -17.56
CA GLY A 285 8.37 11.98 -17.27
C GLY A 285 8.51 11.68 -15.78
N VAL A 286 7.63 12.23 -14.93
CA VAL A 286 7.53 11.76 -13.54
C VAL A 286 7.17 10.27 -13.55
N PHE A 287 7.90 9.49 -12.76
CA PHE A 287 7.71 8.05 -12.63
C PHE A 287 6.61 7.72 -11.61
N SER A 288 6.68 8.32 -10.43
CA SER A 288 5.67 8.19 -9.37
C SER A 288 5.52 9.50 -8.62
N TYR A 289 4.34 9.77 -8.06
CA TYR A 289 4.14 10.92 -7.18
C TYR A 289 3.02 10.65 -6.17
N ALA A 290 2.97 11.48 -5.13
CA ALA A 290 1.92 11.47 -4.14
C ALA A 290 1.74 12.84 -3.49
N ILE A 291 0.50 13.27 -3.32
CA ILE A 291 0.12 14.41 -2.50
C ILE A 291 0.12 13.94 -1.03
N ILE A 292 1.11 14.40 -0.27
CA ILE A 292 1.39 13.89 1.09
C ILE A 292 0.76 14.73 2.20
N SER A 293 0.41 15.98 1.91
CA SER A 293 -0.34 16.89 2.78
C SER A 293 -1.24 17.78 1.92
N ARG A 294 -1.98 18.72 2.55
CA ARG A 294 -2.83 19.67 1.82
C ARG A 294 -2.07 20.56 0.84
N ASP A 295 -0.78 20.77 1.08
CA ASP A 295 0.07 21.75 0.43
C ASP A 295 1.38 21.16 -0.12
N THR A 296 1.64 19.87 0.07
CA THR A 296 2.92 19.25 -0.29
C THR A 296 2.72 18.02 -1.16
N ILE A 297 3.52 17.92 -2.21
CA ILE A 297 3.62 16.78 -3.12
C ILE A 297 5.06 16.30 -3.21
N ASN A 298 5.22 14.98 -3.24
CA ASN A 298 6.47 14.33 -3.60
C ASN A 298 6.33 13.71 -4.98
N PHE A 299 7.35 13.84 -5.81
CA PHE A 299 7.43 13.14 -7.08
C PHE A 299 8.85 12.66 -7.36
N THR A 300 8.98 11.60 -8.14
CA THR A 300 10.26 10.98 -8.46
C THR A 300 10.40 10.81 -9.95
N CYS A 301 11.53 11.21 -10.49
CA CYS A 301 11.95 10.91 -11.85
C CYS A 301 12.95 9.75 -11.82
N LEU A 302 12.71 8.72 -12.65
CA LEU A 302 13.55 7.53 -12.78
C LEU A 302 13.84 7.29 -14.25
N ASP A 303 15.08 6.92 -14.58
CA ASP A 303 15.45 6.45 -15.90
C ASP A 303 15.08 4.96 -16.08
N TRP A 304 13.77 4.71 -16.12
CA TRP A 304 13.20 3.39 -16.35
C TRP A 304 12.40 3.38 -17.66
N GLN A 305 12.74 2.43 -18.53
CA GLN A 305 12.05 2.19 -19.80
C GLN A 305 11.26 0.87 -19.73
N ILE A 306 10.01 0.94 -20.21
CA ILE A 306 9.06 -0.19 -20.29
C ILE A 306 9.44 -1.10 -21.46
#